data_AF-A0A017HSR9-F1
#
_entry.id   AF-A0A017HSR9-F1
#
_cell.length_a   1.000
_cell.length_b   1.000
_cell.length_c   1.000
_cell.angle_alpha   90.00
_cell.angle_beta   90.00
_cell.angle_gamma   90.00
#
_symmetry.space_group_name_H-M   'P 1'
#
loop_
_entity.id
_entity.type
_entity.pdbx_description
1 polymer ?
#
loop_
_entity_poly.entity_id
_entity_poly.type
_entity_poly.pdbx_seq_one_letter_code
_entity_poly.pdbx_strand_id
1 'polypeptide(L)'
;MSVRLPALPALVAGHALKADATAAAQRALAQVSQLLASYDTTRALLDDVPHPAREALAAAIHRRFAAAGRLAESCRERLDEATGFCDALRCAPSPTTMVEVPASFFEMLSPYIDDAMAPVLAAISRRAGPGCTPGDVGAWLSRPGSPLAA
;
A
#
# COMPACT_ATOMS: atom_id res chain seq x y z
N MET A 1 5.02 -17.64 -1.22
CA MET A 1 3.58 -17.98 -1.19
C MET A 1 2.83 -16.81 -1.81
N SER A 2 1.84 -17.07 -2.69
CA SER A 2 1.06 -16.05 -3.39
C SER A 2 -0.43 -16.25 -3.16
N VAL A 3 -1.20 -15.16 -3.20
CA VAL A 3 -2.66 -15.11 -3.11
C VAL A 3 -3.22 -14.73 -4.47
N ARG A 4 -4.32 -15.34 -4.89
CA ARG A 4 -4.97 -15.02 -6.17
C ARG A 4 -6.16 -14.10 -5.95
N LEU A 5 -6.18 -12.97 -6.65
CA LEU A 5 -7.27 -11.99 -6.59
C LEU A 5 -7.81 -11.70 -7.99
N PRO A 6 -9.08 -11.30 -8.15
CA PRO A 6 -9.55 -10.76 -9.42
C PRO A 6 -8.89 -9.41 -9.73
N ALA A 7 -8.53 -9.18 -10.98
CA ALA A 7 -7.72 -8.03 -11.41
C ALA A 7 -8.34 -6.67 -11.06
N LEU A 8 -9.66 -6.49 -11.22
CA LEU A 8 -10.31 -5.20 -10.97
C LEU A 8 -10.33 -4.81 -9.49
N PRO A 9 -10.82 -5.65 -8.55
CA PRO A 9 -10.68 -5.41 -7.11
C PRO A 9 -9.22 -5.18 -6.69
N ALA A 10 -8.29 -5.99 -7.23
CA ALA A 10 -6.86 -5.84 -6.95
C ALA A 10 -6.34 -4.46 -7.42
N LEU A 11 -6.76 -3.99 -8.59
CA LEU A 11 -6.38 -2.67 -9.12
C LEU A 11 -6.96 -1.52 -8.31
N VAL A 12 -8.24 -1.61 -7.90
CA VAL A 12 -8.89 -0.59 -7.06
C VAL A 12 -8.20 -0.51 -5.70
N ALA A 13 -7.97 -1.66 -5.06
CA ALA A 13 -7.23 -1.73 -3.80
C ALA A 13 -5.79 -1.20 -3.97
N GLY A 14 -5.14 -1.51 -5.10
CA GLY A 14 -3.80 -1.03 -5.44
C GLY A 14 -3.73 0.47 -5.58
N HIS A 15 -4.74 1.10 -6.20
CA HIS A 15 -4.83 2.55 -6.29
C HIS A 15 -5.01 3.21 -4.92
N ALA A 16 -5.82 2.64 -4.04
CA ALA A 16 -5.99 3.13 -2.68
C ALA A 16 -4.68 3.02 -1.87
N LEU A 17 -4.03 1.86 -1.92
CA LEU A 17 -2.71 1.64 -1.31
C LEU A 17 -1.67 2.63 -1.84
N LYS A 18 -1.65 2.89 -3.15
CA LYS A 18 -0.74 3.85 -3.78
C LYS A 18 -0.99 5.28 -3.28
N ALA A 19 -2.24 5.69 -3.12
CA ALA A 19 -2.59 7.00 -2.59
C ALA A 19 -2.09 7.16 -1.14
N ASP A 20 -2.30 6.14 -0.31
CA ASP A 20 -1.84 6.14 1.09
C ASP A 20 -0.31 6.11 1.19
N ALA A 21 0.36 5.31 0.37
CA ALA A 21 1.82 5.28 0.28
C ALA A 21 2.39 6.64 -0.15
N THR A 22 1.72 7.32 -1.08
CA THR A 22 2.09 8.68 -1.52
C THR A 22 1.97 9.67 -0.36
N ALA A 23 0.85 9.66 0.37
CA ALA A 23 0.64 10.52 1.52
C ALA A 23 1.66 10.24 2.64
N ALA A 24 2.01 8.97 2.87
CA ALA A 24 3.06 8.58 3.82
C ALA A 24 4.44 9.10 3.41
N ALA A 25 4.82 8.95 2.13
CA ALA A 25 6.07 9.45 1.60
C ALA A 25 6.18 10.98 1.70
N GLN A 26 5.10 11.71 1.40
CA GLN A 26 5.05 13.17 1.57
C GLN A 26 5.25 13.60 3.03
N ARG A 27 4.62 12.90 3.99
CA ARG A 27 4.83 13.16 5.42
C ARG A 27 6.26 12.88 5.86
N ALA A 28 6.83 11.76 5.41
CA ALA A 28 8.23 11.42 5.72
C ALA A 28 9.19 12.46 5.15
N LEU A 29 8.97 12.92 3.91
CA LEU A 29 9.75 13.98 3.29
C LEU A 29 9.65 15.30 4.07
N ALA A 30 8.44 15.70 4.48
CA ALA A 30 8.24 16.90 5.28
C ALA A 30 8.99 16.82 6.62
N GLN A 31 8.98 15.65 7.27
CA GLN A 31 9.71 15.42 8.50
C GLN A 31 11.23 15.51 8.29
N VAL A 32 11.78 14.90 7.24
CA VAL A 32 13.21 14.99 6.91
C VAL A 32 13.60 16.44 6.61
N SER A 33 12.82 17.16 5.82
CA SER A 33 13.05 18.57 5.51
C SER A 33 13.05 19.44 6.76
N GLN A 34 12.12 19.20 7.70
CA GLN A 34 12.10 19.90 8.98
C GLN A 34 13.34 19.61 9.82
N LEU A 35 13.81 18.35 9.84
CA LEU A 35 15.03 17.98 10.56
C LEU A 35 16.26 18.66 9.96
N LEU A 36 16.39 18.66 8.65
CA LEU A 36 17.49 19.33 7.94
C LEU A 36 17.46 20.85 8.20
N ALA A 37 16.30 21.48 8.14
CA ALA A 37 16.15 22.90 8.44
C ALA A 37 16.56 23.23 9.89
N SER A 38 16.29 22.34 10.83
CA SER A 38 16.71 22.50 12.23
C SER A 38 18.17 22.14 12.50
N TYR A 39 18.88 21.54 11.53
CA TYR A 39 20.21 20.97 11.74
C TYR A 39 21.24 22.05 12.11
N ASP A 40 21.30 23.15 11.36
CA ASP A 40 22.28 24.21 11.60
C ASP A 40 22.08 24.87 12.96
N THR A 41 20.82 25.13 13.34
CA THR A 41 20.46 25.62 14.68
C THR A 41 20.86 24.62 15.78
N THR A 42 20.57 23.34 15.56
CA THR A 42 20.90 22.28 16.54
C THR A 42 22.41 22.09 16.66
N ARG A 43 23.16 22.28 15.57
CA ARG A 43 24.63 22.24 15.53
C ARG A 43 25.24 23.42 16.26
N ALA A 44 24.70 24.62 16.09
CA ALA A 44 25.15 25.80 16.84
C ALA A 44 24.94 25.62 18.36
N LEU A 45 23.80 25.04 18.76
CA LEU A 45 23.52 24.74 20.17
C LEU A 45 24.45 23.68 20.76
N LEU A 46 24.97 22.75 19.97
CA LEU A 46 25.95 21.75 20.41
C LEU A 46 27.28 22.38 20.86
N ASP A 47 27.66 23.51 20.26
CA ASP A 47 28.90 24.23 20.59
C ASP A 47 28.82 24.86 21.99
N ASP A 48 27.62 25.26 22.41
CA ASP A 48 27.33 25.84 23.73
C ASP A 48 27.11 24.79 24.85
N VAL A 49 27.02 23.51 24.50
CA VAL A 49 26.77 22.42 25.46
C VAL A 49 28.07 21.96 26.14
N PRO A 50 28.07 21.77 27.48
CA PRO A 50 29.22 21.23 28.22
C PRO A 50 29.67 19.86 27.69
N HIS A 51 30.98 19.62 27.68
CA HIS A 51 31.63 18.45 27.07
C HIS A 51 30.97 17.08 27.39
N PRO A 52 30.58 16.74 28.63
CA PRO A 52 29.98 15.43 28.91
C PRO A 52 28.57 15.24 28.32
N ALA A 53 27.82 16.31 28.06
CA ALA A 53 26.48 16.25 27.47
C ALA A 53 26.50 16.33 25.93
N ARG A 54 27.62 16.80 25.36
CA ARG A 54 27.78 17.02 23.92
C ARG A 54 27.73 15.71 23.13
N GLU A 55 28.43 14.68 23.59
CA GLU A 55 28.44 13.36 22.92
C GLU A 55 27.06 12.70 22.93
N ALA A 56 26.36 12.76 24.06
CA ALA A 56 25.01 12.21 24.19
C ALA A 56 24.02 12.93 23.26
N LEU A 57 24.10 14.26 23.18
CA LEU A 57 23.25 15.06 22.30
C LEU A 57 23.57 14.80 20.82
N ALA A 58 24.85 14.75 20.43
CA ALA A 58 25.26 14.42 19.07
C ALA A 58 24.76 13.02 18.66
N ALA A 59 24.90 12.02 19.55
CA ALA A 59 24.39 10.68 19.31
C ALA A 59 22.85 10.66 19.17
N ALA A 60 22.12 11.44 19.95
CA ALA A 60 20.66 11.54 19.85
C ALA A 60 20.23 12.15 18.50
N ILE A 61 20.91 13.20 18.05
CA ILE A 61 20.68 13.85 16.75
C ILE A 61 20.95 12.85 15.63
N HIS A 62 22.10 12.17 15.63
CA HIS A 62 22.43 11.15 14.63
C HIS A 62 21.39 10.02 14.57
N ARG A 63 20.93 9.51 15.72
CA ARG A 63 19.87 8.50 15.76
C ARG A 63 18.56 9.00 15.15
N ARG A 64 18.20 10.27 15.40
CA ARG A 64 16.98 10.89 14.86
C ARG A 64 17.05 11.04 13.34
N PHE A 65 18.16 11.50 12.79
CA PHE A 65 18.37 11.55 11.34
C PHE A 65 18.37 10.15 10.70
N ALA A 66 19.04 9.18 11.32
CA ALA A 66 19.06 7.81 10.82
C ALA A 66 17.65 7.18 10.83
N ALA A 67 16.85 7.44 11.86
CA ALA A 67 15.47 6.98 11.93
C ALA A 67 14.60 7.62 10.84
N ALA A 68 14.73 8.93 10.62
CA ALA A 68 14.00 9.63 9.56
C ALA A 68 14.41 9.14 8.16
N GLY A 69 15.69 8.88 7.93
CA GLY A 69 16.18 8.29 6.68
C GLY A 69 15.60 6.90 6.40
N ARG A 70 15.60 6.01 7.41
CA ARG A 70 14.98 4.68 7.28
C ARG A 70 13.48 4.76 7.01
N LEU A 71 12.78 5.70 7.64
CA LEU A 71 11.36 5.91 7.40
C LEU A 71 11.10 6.37 5.96
N ALA A 72 11.85 7.36 5.48
CA ALA A 72 11.72 7.87 4.12
C ALA A 72 11.99 6.77 3.08
N GLU A 73 13.02 5.95 3.31
CA GLU A 73 13.34 4.83 2.43
C GLU A 73 12.22 3.78 2.40
N SER A 74 11.70 3.38 3.56
CA SER A 74 10.59 2.43 3.63
C SER A 74 9.31 2.98 2.98
N CYS A 75 9.03 4.29 3.10
CA CYS A 75 7.91 4.91 2.39
C CYS A 75 8.11 4.91 0.88
N ARG A 76 9.35 5.12 0.40
CA ARG A 76 9.70 5.07 -1.02
C ARG A 76 9.52 3.66 -1.59
N GLU A 77 10.06 2.65 -0.93
CA GLU A 77 9.92 1.24 -1.32
C GLU A 77 8.44 0.84 -1.46
N ARG A 78 7.61 1.20 -0.47
CA ARG A 78 6.16 0.94 -0.53
C ARG A 78 5.46 1.63 -1.70
N LEU A 79 5.84 2.87 -1.99
CA LEU A 79 5.27 3.62 -3.12
C LEU A 79 5.69 3.00 -4.47
N ASP A 80 6.95 2.57 -4.59
CA ASP A 80 7.48 1.92 -5.78
C ASP A 80 6.79 0.57 -6.02
N GLU A 81 6.63 -0.25 -4.96
CA GLU A 81 5.90 -1.51 -5.02
C GLU A 81 4.43 -1.31 -5.42
N ALA A 82 3.72 -0.38 -4.77
CA ALA A 82 2.32 -0.08 -5.10
C ALA A 82 2.16 0.45 -6.53
N THR A 83 3.12 1.24 -7.01
CA THR A 83 3.12 1.77 -8.39
C THR A 83 3.36 0.65 -9.39
N GLY A 84 4.40 -0.16 -9.19
CA GLY A 84 4.70 -1.30 -10.07
C GLY A 84 3.56 -2.30 -10.15
N PHE A 85 2.90 -2.56 -9.03
CA PHE A 85 1.70 -3.40 -8.98
C PHE A 85 0.55 -2.85 -9.82
N CYS A 86 0.20 -1.57 -9.64
CA CYS A 86 -0.85 -0.93 -10.45
C CYS A 86 -0.51 -0.98 -11.95
N ASP A 87 0.75 -0.75 -12.30
CA ASP A 87 1.22 -0.73 -13.68
C ASP A 87 1.14 -2.11 -14.33
N ALA A 88 1.49 -3.16 -13.58
CA ALA A 88 1.33 -4.55 -14.03
C ALA A 88 -0.14 -4.91 -14.28
N LEU A 89 -1.06 -4.42 -13.44
CA LEU A 89 -2.49 -4.69 -13.57
C LEU A 89 -3.19 -3.91 -14.69
N ARG A 90 -2.65 -2.77 -15.14
CA ARG A 90 -3.20 -2.06 -16.31
C ARG A 90 -3.17 -2.91 -17.59
N CYS A 91 -2.25 -3.87 -17.66
CA CYS A 91 -2.13 -4.79 -18.78
C CYS A 91 -2.97 -6.06 -18.62
N ALA A 92 -3.79 -6.17 -17.56
CA ALA A 92 -4.63 -7.34 -17.34
C ALA A 92 -5.68 -7.46 -18.48
N PRO A 93 -5.84 -8.65 -19.08
CA PRO A 93 -6.68 -8.83 -20.26
C PRO A 93 -8.18 -8.74 -19.95
N SER A 94 -8.58 -8.90 -18.69
CA SER A 94 -9.96 -8.80 -18.24
C SER A 94 -10.02 -8.35 -16.77
N PRO A 95 -11.07 -7.60 -16.36
CA PRO A 95 -11.30 -7.23 -14.96
C PRO A 95 -11.48 -8.43 -14.02
N THR A 96 -11.83 -9.61 -14.53
CA THR A 96 -12.03 -10.83 -13.75
C THR A 96 -10.85 -11.79 -13.78
N THR A 97 -9.77 -11.47 -14.52
CA THR A 97 -8.58 -12.32 -14.57
C THR A 97 -7.99 -12.47 -13.18
N MET A 98 -7.68 -13.71 -12.79
CA MET A 98 -7.05 -14.00 -11.50
C MET A 98 -5.57 -13.67 -11.57
N VAL A 99 -5.14 -12.66 -10.82
CA VAL A 99 -3.77 -12.19 -10.71
C VAL A 99 -3.11 -12.74 -9.46
N GLU A 100 -1.85 -13.12 -9.57
CA GLU A 100 -1.06 -13.57 -8.44
C GLU A 100 -0.43 -12.39 -7.72
N VAL A 101 -0.64 -12.35 -6.41
CA VAL A 101 -0.13 -11.30 -5.52
C VAL A 101 0.78 -11.96 -4.48
N PRO A 102 2.04 -11.52 -4.32
CA PRO A 102 2.90 -12.02 -3.25
C PRO A 102 2.23 -11.83 -1.88
N ALA A 103 2.37 -12.80 -0.97
CA ALA A 103 1.71 -12.75 0.34
C ALA A 103 2.06 -11.47 1.14
N SER A 104 3.31 -11.05 1.11
CA SER A 104 3.76 -9.80 1.76
C SER A 104 3.06 -8.56 1.22
N PHE A 105 2.82 -8.51 -0.10
CA PHE A 105 2.10 -7.41 -0.72
C PHE A 105 0.59 -7.52 -0.47
N PHE A 106 0.05 -8.73 -0.44
CA PHE A 106 -1.34 -8.98 -0.09
C PHE A 106 -1.67 -8.48 1.32
N GLU A 107 -0.78 -8.64 2.30
CA GLU A 107 -0.97 -8.09 3.65
C GLU A 107 -1.15 -6.56 3.61
N MET A 108 -0.34 -5.86 2.82
CA MET A 108 -0.47 -4.40 2.63
C MET A 108 -1.75 -4.01 1.86
N LEU A 109 -2.16 -4.84 0.91
CA LEU A 109 -3.34 -4.61 0.08
C LEU A 109 -4.64 -4.90 0.82
N SER A 110 -4.63 -5.88 1.72
CA SER A 110 -5.82 -6.45 2.37
C SER A 110 -6.79 -5.45 2.99
N PRO A 111 -6.35 -4.37 3.67
CA PRO A 111 -7.27 -3.39 4.25
C PRO A 111 -8.14 -2.67 3.21
N TYR A 112 -7.68 -2.60 1.96
CA TYR A 112 -8.35 -1.90 0.87
C TYR A 112 -9.22 -2.82 -0.01
N ILE A 113 -9.09 -4.14 0.17
CA ILE A 113 -9.80 -5.12 -0.67
C ILE A 113 -11.29 -5.14 -0.36
N ASP A 114 -11.67 -5.03 0.91
CA ASP A 114 -13.08 -5.04 1.31
C ASP A 114 -13.85 -3.87 0.68
N ASP A 115 -13.28 -2.67 0.73
CA ASP A 115 -13.82 -1.47 0.09
C ASP A 115 -13.85 -1.61 -1.44
N ALA A 116 -12.79 -2.17 -2.03
CA ALA A 116 -12.73 -2.44 -3.46
C ALA A 116 -13.78 -3.46 -3.93
N MET A 117 -14.16 -4.41 -3.07
CA MET A 117 -15.15 -5.45 -3.33
C MET A 117 -16.59 -5.01 -3.07
N ALA A 118 -16.81 -3.94 -2.30
CA ALA A 118 -18.15 -3.49 -1.92
C ALA A 118 -19.11 -3.28 -3.13
N PRO A 119 -18.70 -2.65 -4.25
CA PRO A 119 -19.58 -2.49 -5.42
C PRO A 119 -19.94 -3.82 -6.08
N VAL A 120 -19.01 -4.78 -6.08
CA VAL A 120 -19.19 -6.12 -6.64
C VAL A 120 -20.20 -6.89 -5.78
N LEU A 121 -20.02 -6.87 -4.46
CA LEU A 121 -20.92 -7.51 -3.50
C LEU A 121 -22.33 -6.89 -3.57
N ALA A 122 -22.43 -5.57 -3.70
CA ALA A 122 -23.71 -4.88 -3.88
C ALA A 122 -24.41 -5.27 -5.20
N ALA A 123 -23.66 -5.40 -6.30
CA ALA A 123 -24.21 -5.84 -7.58
C ALA A 123 -24.69 -7.30 -7.53
N ILE A 124 -23.93 -8.18 -6.87
CA ILE A 124 -24.32 -9.58 -6.64
C ILE A 124 -25.59 -9.64 -5.79
N SER A 125 -25.62 -8.92 -4.67
CA SER A 125 -26.78 -8.86 -3.76
C SER A 125 -28.05 -8.39 -4.49
N ARG A 126 -27.97 -7.35 -5.33
CA ARG A 126 -29.10 -6.89 -6.15
C ARG A 126 -29.59 -7.93 -7.16
N ARG A 127 -28.68 -8.68 -7.78
CA ARG A 127 -29.04 -9.69 -8.78
C ARG A 127 -29.59 -10.97 -8.15
N ALA A 128 -29.07 -11.35 -7.00
CA ALA A 128 -29.41 -12.61 -6.34
C ALA A 128 -30.71 -12.56 -5.55
N GLY A 129 -31.18 -11.36 -5.18
CA GLY A 129 -32.39 -11.18 -4.40
C GLY A 129 -32.25 -11.59 -2.92
N PRO A 130 -33.24 -11.29 -2.07
CA PRO A 130 -33.25 -11.74 -0.67
C PRO A 130 -33.36 -13.27 -0.59
N GLY A 131 -32.52 -13.90 0.23
CA GLY A 131 -32.51 -15.36 0.45
C GLY A 131 -31.45 -16.15 -0.32
N CYS A 132 -30.57 -15.47 -1.07
CA CYS A 132 -29.47 -16.13 -1.77
C CYS A 132 -28.40 -16.66 -0.79
N THR A 133 -27.98 -17.90 -0.98
CA THR A 133 -26.91 -18.51 -0.18
C THR A 133 -25.53 -18.28 -0.82
N PRO A 134 -24.42 -18.31 -0.05
CA PRO A 134 -23.07 -18.24 -0.62
C PRO A 134 -22.79 -19.29 -1.70
N GLY A 135 -23.45 -20.46 -1.64
CA GLY A 135 -23.35 -21.51 -2.65
C GLY A 135 -23.95 -21.11 -4.01
N ASP A 136 -25.07 -20.38 -4.00
CA ASP A 136 -25.74 -19.89 -5.21
C ASP A 136 -24.89 -18.83 -5.92
N VAL A 137 -24.24 -17.95 -5.16
CA VAL A 137 -23.28 -16.96 -5.68
C VAL A 137 -22.03 -17.64 -6.25
N GLY A 138 -21.51 -18.67 -5.56
CA GLY A 138 -20.38 -19.47 -6.04
C GLY A 138 -20.65 -20.14 -7.38
N ALA A 139 -21.88 -20.62 -7.62
CA ALA A 139 -22.28 -21.21 -8.89
C ALA A 139 -22.30 -20.20 -10.06
N TRP A 140 -22.55 -18.92 -9.79
CA TRP A 140 -22.50 -17.85 -10.79
C TRP A 140 -21.07 -17.46 -11.18
N LEU A 141 -20.15 -17.51 -10.23
CA LEU A 141 -18.73 -17.19 -10.45
C LEU A 141 -17.95 -18.36 -11.09
N SER A 142 -18.45 -19.59 -10.95
CA SER A 142 -17.77 -20.82 -11.38
C SER A 142 -17.99 -21.21 -12.84
N ARG A 143 -18.48 -20.33 -13.72
CA ARG A 143 -18.52 -20.60 -15.16
C ARG A 143 -17.30 -20.01 -15.87
N PRO A 144 -16.22 -20.78 -16.09
CA PRO A 144 -15.40 -20.53 -17.26
C PRO A 144 -16.32 -20.75 -18.47
N GLY A 145 -16.60 -19.69 -19.23
CA GLY A 145 -17.26 -19.84 -20.51
C GLY A 145 -16.40 -20.76 -21.38
N SER A 146 -16.90 -21.94 -21.71
CA SER A 146 -16.41 -22.68 -22.88
C SER A 146 -16.53 -21.76 -24.09
N PRO A 147 -15.44 -21.41 -24.78
CA PRO A 147 -15.56 -20.85 -26.10
C PRO A 147 -15.96 -21.98 -27.06
N LEU A 148 -17.07 -21.75 -27.76
CA LEU A 148 -17.42 -22.32 -29.07
C LEU A 148 -17.80 -23.81 -29.14
N ALA A 149 -19.11 -24.07 -29.10
CA ALA A 149 -19.73 -25.03 -30.00
C ALA A 149 -20.65 -24.23 -30.95
N ALA A 150 -20.15 -23.96 -32.16
CA ALA A 150 -20.91 -23.59 -33.35
C ALA A 150 -20.05 -23.97 -34.57
#